data_AF-A0A1B8RZM4-F1
#
_entry.id   AF-A0A1B8RZM4-F1
#
_cell.length_a   1.000
_cell.length_b   1.000
_cell.length_c   1.000
_cell.angle_alpha   90.00
_cell.angle_beta   90.00
_cell.angle_gamma   90.00
#
_symmetry.space_group_name_H-M   'P 1'
#
loop_
_entity.id
_entity.type
_entity.pdbx_description
1 polymer ?
#
loop_
_entity_poly.entity_id
_entity_poly.type
_entity_poly.pdbx_seq_one_letter_code
_entity_poly.pdbx_strand_id
1 'polypeptide(L)'
;MECGDAGSQVEIGECVADDEERVEAALAAALRFALDAAEELDNVTERVVAVPALEAGQKAWEAYREEHCAFVGATYGGGSGTGIAIRSCWTSLGRARVDELMRYAQ
;
A
#
# COMPACT_ATOMS: atom_id res chain seq x y z
N MET A 1 -1.88 9.89 -11.85
CA MET A 1 -2.46 8.82 -12.68
C MET A 1 -1.81 8.92 -14.04
N GLU A 2 -0.68 8.23 -14.22
CA GLU A 2 0.18 8.35 -15.41
C GLU A 2 -0.16 7.31 -16.50
N CYS A 3 -0.92 6.26 -16.18
CA CYS A 3 -1.33 5.22 -17.14
C CYS A 3 -2.52 5.57 -18.05
N GLY A 4 -2.98 6.83 -18.05
CA GLY A 4 -4.17 7.26 -18.81
C GLY A 4 -3.96 7.43 -20.32
N ASP A 5 -2.71 7.51 -20.78
CA ASP A 5 -2.33 7.69 -22.19
C ASP A 5 -2.15 6.35 -22.95
N ALA A 6 -2.34 5.21 -22.30
CA ALA A 6 -2.25 3.90 -22.93
C ALA A 6 -3.46 3.63 -23.86
N GLY A 7 -3.18 3.13 -25.07
CA GLY A 7 -4.16 3.03 -26.17
C GLY A 7 -5.15 1.88 -26.06
N SER A 8 -4.90 0.92 -25.16
CA SER A 8 -5.74 -0.27 -24.95
C SER A 8 -5.83 -0.68 -23.47
N GLN A 9 -6.85 -1.47 -23.13
CA GLN A 9 -7.00 -1.99 -21.76
C GLN A 9 -5.88 -2.94 -21.34
N VAL A 10 -5.19 -3.57 -22.30
CA VAL A 10 -4.01 -4.42 -22.04
C VAL A 10 -2.85 -3.55 -21.58
N GLU A 11 -2.52 -2.50 -22.34
CA GLU A 11 -1.43 -1.57 -21.99
C GLU A 11 -1.71 -0.82 -20.69
N ILE A 12 -2.97 -0.42 -20.43
CA ILE A 12 -3.37 0.15 -19.14
C ILE A 12 -3.15 -0.87 -18.02
N GLY A 13 -3.53 -2.13 -18.25
CA GLY A 13 -3.35 -3.20 -17.27
C GLY A 13 -1.89 -3.50 -16.93
N GLU A 14 -0.99 -3.44 -17.92
CA GLU A 14 0.46 -3.60 -17.73
C GLU A 14 1.06 -2.41 -16.98
N CYS A 15 0.77 -1.18 -17.40
CA CYS A 15 1.26 0.02 -16.74
C CYS A 15 0.85 0.08 -15.26
N VAL A 16 -0.39 -0.26 -14.95
CA VAL A 16 -0.90 -0.31 -13.58
C VAL A 16 -0.21 -1.40 -12.76
N ALA A 17 0.12 -2.55 -13.35
CA ALA A 17 0.86 -3.61 -12.68
C ALA A 17 2.29 -3.17 -12.31
N ASP A 18 3.00 -2.54 -13.25
CA ASP A 18 4.35 -2.01 -13.00
C ASP A 18 4.34 -0.93 -11.89
N ASP A 19 3.30 -0.09 -11.89
CA ASP A 19 3.11 0.94 -10.86
C ASP A 19 2.82 0.34 -9.48
N GLU A 20 2.00 -0.71 -9.43
CA GLU A 20 1.73 -1.47 -8.23
C GLU A 20 3.00 -2.09 -7.66
N GLU A 21 3.80 -2.80 -8.46
CA GLU A 21 5.05 -3.42 -8.01
C GLU A 21 6.02 -2.41 -7.39
N ARG A 22 6.16 -1.24 -8.01
CA ARG A 22 6.99 -0.14 -7.47
C ARG A 22 6.47 0.34 -6.12
N VAL A 23 5.15 0.46 -5.96
CA VAL A 23 4.53 0.92 -4.72
C VAL A 23 4.63 -0.13 -3.63
N GLU A 24 4.45 -1.41 -3.93
CA GLU A 24 4.63 -2.49 -2.93
C GLU A 24 6.07 -2.53 -2.42
N ALA A 25 7.06 -2.36 -3.31
CA ALA A 25 8.47 -2.26 -2.90
C ALA A 25 8.73 -1.03 -2.00
N ALA A 26 8.15 0.12 -2.33
CA ALA A 26 8.26 1.34 -1.52
C ALA A 26 7.56 1.18 -0.16
N LEU A 27 6.40 0.52 -0.13
CA LEU A 27 5.65 0.23 1.10
C LEU A 27 6.45 -0.66 2.04
N ALA A 28 7.04 -1.75 1.53
CA ALA A 28 7.89 -2.64 2.32
C ALA A 28 9.11 -1.89 2.89
N ALA A 29 9.73 -1.02 2.10
CA ALA A 29 10.86 -0.20 2.55
C ALA A 29 10.43 0.80 3.63
N ALA A 30 9.34 1.53 3.43
CA ALA A 30 8.83 2.51 4.39
C ALA A 30 8.41 1.85 5.72
N LEU A 31 7.78 0.67 5.67
CA LEU A 31 7.42 -0.09 6.87
C LEU A 31 8.67 -0.50 7.66
N ARG A 32 9.72 -0.96 6.98
CA ARG A 32 10.99 -1.31 7.63
C ARG A 32 11.60 -0.11 8.35
N PHE A 33 11.66 1.06 7.71
CA PHE A 33 12.18 2.27 8.37
C PHE A 33 11.33 2.69 9.58
N ALA A 34 10.00 2.57 9.49
CA ALA A 34 9.12 2.88 10.61
C ALA A 34 9.28 1.87 11.77
N LEU A 35 9.52 0.59 11.46
CA LEU A 35 9.82 -0.44 12.46
C LEU A 35 11.16 -0.20 13.14
N ASP A 36 12.21 0.17 12.39
CA ASP A 36 13.52 0.51 12.94
C ASP A 36 13.39 1.67 13.96
N ALA A 37 12.63 2.71 13.62
CA ALA A 37 12.37 3.84 14.52
C ALA A 37 11.52 3.45 15.75
N ALA A 38 10.53 2.57 15.57
CA ALA A 38 9.73 2.05 16.68
C ALA A 38 10.57 1.19 17.63
N GLU A 39 11.49 0.38 17.10
CA GLU A 39 12.42 -0.43 17.88
C GLU A 39 13.39 0.45 18.68
N GLU A 40 13.94 1.50 18.08
CA GLU A 40 14.77 2.48 18.78
C GLU A 40 14.01 3.11 19.96
N LEU A 41 12.77 3.54 19.75
CA LEU A 41 11.94 4.13 20.80
C LEU A 41 11.64 3.15 21.93
N ASP A 42 11.27 1.91 21.59
CA ASP A 42 10.99 0.87 22.59
C ASP A 42 12.25 0.55 23.41
N ASN A 43 13.43 0.52 22.77
CA ASN A 43 14.72 0.30 23.43
C ASN A 43 15.10 1.46 24.35
N VAL A 44 15.03 2.71 23.88
CA VAL A 44 15.38 3.91 24.67
C VAL A 44 14.46 4.07 25.87
N THR A 45 13.18 3.71 25.73
CA THR A 45 12.21 3.83 26.82
C THR A 45 12.03 2.57 27.66
N GLU A 46 12.74 1.48 27.32
CA GLU A 46 12.63 0.16 27.95
C GLU A 46 11.18 -0.36 28.02
N ARG A 47 10.36 -0.04 27.01
CA ARG A 47 8.94 -0.42 26.94
C ARG A 47 8.62 -0.93 25.54
N VAL A 48 8.31 -2.21 25.39
CA VAL A 48 7.96 -2.83 24.10
C VAL A 48 6.49 -2.56 23.77
N VAL A 49 6.21 -1.40 23.18
CA VAL A 49 4.82 -0.97 22.87
C VAL A 49 4.66 -0.43 21.45
N ALA A 50 5.67 0.22 20.89
CA ALA A 50 5.59 0.84 19.57
C ALA A 50 5.65 -0.21 18.45
N VAL A 51 6.58 -1.17 18.53
CA VAL A 51 6.72 -2.22 17.51
C VAL A 51 5.43 -3.06 17.39
N PRO A 52 4.87 -3.63 18.48
CA PRO A 52 3.63 -4.40 18.38
C PRO A 52 2.45 -3.59 17.88
N ALA A 53 2.38 -2.29 18.22
CA ALA A 53 1.31 -1.41 17.76
C ALA A 53 1.42 -1.12 16.26
N LEU A 54 2.63 -0.88 15.76
CA LEU A 54 2.87 -0.64 14.33
C LEU A 54 2.56 -1.88 13.50
N GLU A 55 3.01 -3.06 13.92
CA GLU A 55 2.72 -4.33 13.25
C GLU A 55 1.21 -4.63 13.22
N ALA A 56 0.52 -4.46 14.35
CA ALA A 56 -0.93 -4.65 14.42
C ALA A 56 -1.68 -3.65 13.53
N GLY A 57 -1.26 -2.39 13.52
CA GLY A 57 -1.83 -1.35 12.67
C GLY A 57 -1.62 -1.63 11.18
N GLN A 58 -0.43 -2.09 10.80
CA GLN A 58 -0.11 -2.46 9.42
C GLN A 58 -0.98 -3.64 8.96
N LYS A 59 -1.10 -4.70 9.77
CA LYS A 59 -1.97 -5.85 9.48
C LYS A 59 -3.44 -5.44 9.31
N ALA A 60 -3.94 -4.55 10.17
CA ALA A 60 -5.31 -4.05 10.08
C ALA A 60 -5.51 -3.20 8.80
N TRP A 61 -4.52 -2.41 8.42
CA TRP A 61 -4.55 -1.63 7.20
C TRP A 61 -4.53 -2.53 5.95
N GLU A 62 -3.76 -3.62 5.94
CA GLU A 62 -3.75 -4.59 4.84
C GLU A 62 -5.12 -5.25 4.65
N ALA A 63 -5.77 -5.66 5.74
CA ALA A 63 -7.13 -6.21 5.70
C ALA A 63 -8.14 -5.18 5.18
N TYR A 64 -8.03 -3.92 5.60
CA TYR A 64 -8.84 -2.84 5.05
C TYR A 64 -8.60 -2.65 3.54
N ARG A 65 -7.33 -2.62 3.11
CA ARG A 65 -6.94 -2.44 1.71
C ARG A 65 -7.53 -3.53 0.82
N GLU A 66 -7.44 -4.78 1.26
CA GLU A 66 -7.99 -5.92 0.55
C GLU A 66 -9.51 -5.77 0.33
N GLU A 67 -10.28 -5.63 1.41
CA GLU A 67 -11.75 -5.55 1.34
C GLU A 67 -12.24 -4.29 0.63
N HIS A 68 -11.59 -3.15 0.88
CA HIS A 68 -11.94 -1.89 0.23
C HIS A 68 -11.71 -1.96 -1.28
N CYS A 69 -10.56 -2.47 -1.72
CA CYS A 69 -10.26 -2.54 -3.13
C CYS A 69 -11.03 -3.66 -3.85
N ALA A 70 -11.42 -4.72 -3.16
CA ALA A 70 -12.40 -5.69 -3.67
C ALA A 70 -13.75 -5.02 -3.96
N PHE A 71 -14.24 -4.16 -3.06
CA PHE A 71 -15.44 -3.36 -3.32
C PHE A 71 -15.28 -2.44 -4.54
N VAL A 72 -14.15 -1.72 -4.64
CA VAL A 72 -13.85 -0.88 -5.82
C VAL A 72 -13.86 -1.71 -7.10
N GLY A 73 -13.28 -2.91 -7.10
CA GLY A 73 -13.33 -3.82 -8.25
C GLY A 73 -14.76 -4.24 -8.62
N ALA A 74 -15.62 -4.47 -7.63
CA ALA A 74 -17.01 -4.87 -7.82
C ALA A 74 -17.84 -3.77 -8.50
N THR A 75 -17.52 -2.48 -8.31
CA THR A 75 -18.25 -1.38 -8.96
C THR A 75 -18.09 -1.37 -10.48
N TYR A 76 -17.11 -2.09 -11.03
CA TYR A 76 -16.85 -2.18 -12.47
C TYR A 76 -17.66 -3.28 -13.17
N GLY A 77 -18.37 -4.13 -12.44
CA GLY A 77 -19.30 -5.12 -13.01
C GLY A 77 -18.66 -6.28 -13.79
N GLY A 78 -17.33 -6.45 -13.74
CA GLY A 78 -16.60 -7.59 -14.29
C GLY A 78 -15.62 -7.24 -15.42
N GLY A 79 -14.99 -8.28 -15.99
CA GLY A 79 -14.01 -8.16 -17.08
C GLY A 79 -12.65 -7.60 -16.64
N SER A 80 -11.83 -7.22 -17.62
CA SER A 80 -10.50 -6.61 -17.44
C SER A 80 -10.52 -5.34 -16.60
N GLY A 81 -11.61 -4.55 -16.67
CA GLY A 81 -11.79 -3.33 -15.88
C GLY A 81 -11.77 -3.57 -14.37
N THR A 82 -12.32 -4.69 -13.88
CA THR A 82 -12.29 -5.05 -12.45
C THR A 82 -10.85 -5.23 -11.94
N GLY A 83 -10.01 -5.98 -12.67
CA GLY A 83 -8.62 -6.20 -12.25
C GLY A 83 -7.78 -4.92 -12.28
N ILE A 84 -7.99 -4.07 -13.28
CA ILE A 84 -7.32 -2.76 -13.38
C ILE A 84 -7.72 -1.85 -12.21
N ALA A 85 -9.01 -1.84 -11.85
CA ALA A 85 -9.53 -1.02 -10.76
C ALA A 85 -9.00 -1.45 -9.39
N ILE A 86 -8.95 -2.76 -9.11
CA ILE A 86 -8.38 -3.30 -7.86
C ILE A 86 -6.92 -2.87 -7.72
N ARG A 87 -6.11 -3.09 -8.76
CA ARG A 87 -4.69 -2.75 -8.74
C ARG A 87 -4.46 -1.24 -8.58
N SER A 88 -5.22 -0.42 -9.31
CA SER A 88 -5.16 1.04 -9.16
C SER A 88 -5.51 1.51 -7.75
N CYS A 89 -6.46 0.84 -7.09
CA CYS A 89 -6.83 1.08 -5.70
C CYS A 89 -5.69 0.70 -4.74
N TRP A 90 -5.05 -0.46 -4.93
CA TRP A 90 -3.87 -0.88 -4.16
C TRP A 90 -2.73 0.11 -4.30
N THR A 91 -2.38 0.52 -5.53
CA THR A 91 -1.35 1.54 -5.79
C THR A 91 -1.64 2.85 -5.06
N SER A 92 -2.89 3.33 -5.09
CA SER A 92 -3.26 4.61 -4.48
C SER A 92 -3.18 4.55 -2.96
N LEU A 93 -3.73 3.51 -2.35
CA LEU A 93 -3.66 3.31 -0.90
C LEU A 93 -2.21 3.04 -0.44
N GLY A 94 -1.44 2.27 -1.20
CA GLY A 94 -0.04 1.99 -0.92
C GLY A 94 0.82 3.25 -0.89
N ARG A 95 0.65 4.15 -1.87
CA ARG A 95 1.34 5.47 -1.87
C ARG A 95 0.98 6.29 -0.63
N ALA A 96 -0.31 6.38 -0.30
CA ALA A 96 -0.75 7.10 0.90
C ALA A 96 -0.14 6.49 2.18
N ARG A 97 -0.07 5.16 2.26
CA ARG A 97 0.51 4.47 3.41
C ARG A 97 2.02 4.65 3.52
N VAL A 98 2.74 4.69 2.40
CA VAL A 98 4.16 5.08 2.37
C VAL A 98 4.33 6.47 3.00
N ASP A 99 3.52 7.46 2.59
CA ASP A 99 3.59 8.82 3.12
C ASP A 99 3.27 8.89 4.63
N GLU A 100 2.38 8.03 5.13
CA GLU A 100 2.11 7.91 6.56
C GLU A 100 3.28 7.31 7.32
N LEU A 101 3.83 6.18 6.86
CA LEU A 101 4.92 5.45 7.50
C LEU A 101 6.21 6.29 7.55
N MET A 102 6.51 7.00 6.47
CA MET A 102 7.71 7.84 6.37
C MET A 102 7.73 9.01 7.36
N ARG A 103 6.58 9.39 7.96
CA ARG A 103 6.56 10.41 9.04
C ARG A 103 7.24 9.92 10.31
N TYR A 104 7.35 8.61 10.48
CA TYR A 104 7.96 7.97 11.64
C TYR A 104 9.41 7.54 11.39
N ALA A 105 9.87 7.55 10.13
CA ALA A 105 11.21 7.15 9.72
C ALA A 105 12.30 8.23 9.91
N GLN A 106 12.10 9.15 10.86
CA GLN A 106 12.92 10.37 11.05
C GLN A 106 13.83 10.27 12.27
#